data_AF-A0A1L6TGF0-F1
#
_entry.id   AF-A0A1L6TGF0-F1
#
_cell.length_a   1.000
_cell.length_b   1.000
_cell.length_c   1.000
_cell.angle_alpha   90.00
_cell.angle_beta   90.00
_cell.angle_gamma   90.00
#
_symmetry.space_group_name_H-M   'P 1'
#
loop_
_entity.id
_entity.type
_entity.pdbx_description
1 polymer ?
#
loop_
_entity_poly.entity_id
_entity_poly.type
_entity_poly.pdbx_seq_one_letter_code
_entity_poly.pdbx_strand_id
1 'polypeptide(L)'
;MSYELAIRKFKEAGVNYTDAEAQGKLKHDTHLQDTVIAIAELEGLTYQSWRHLHANQQAQAFYQSLHRSIGIPLPKKNLAKLNNRKNHETLAQYQRAACALADKFTYDLDSPKTQQWVRAAWQRIQTDPTFATAVTVLAENKILSLENLITIEQETEETALLVRAIAAFDDRGRFFPPKTLKVNTDRFTDLQTANPLPFSDPSQPFSRSGYWRREVWFRIHDQKDSAKYQKLACILDDSKALTLTAWDAMKDSRQYQGYINLLHDNGLLPLSKTVETVGAEEQTELLTAVRHLHQEGILPDNLYQAQLAIITLAMDKQSPPVSGLTQAMQSENPVQSIAANSDLMNAAAQRLIHSALDQAQELQSSESSTDKNKALLAASLERKFNRHELTTEQTVKSLARVLSRREGWFKYRRYLEKDGSDMPEPYNRGKLKIEAARDLLKIPAPKWDQALRCGEDKGKNPAYQTYNNLLKLVTQEDKEKPASRKATRTTLAEPTA
;
A
#
# COMPACT_ATOMS: atom_id res chain seq x y z
N MET A 1 -40.65 -8.25 35.85
CA MET A 1 -39.49 -8.98 35.27
C MET A 1 -38.88 -8.28 34.06
N SER A 2 -39.63 -7.62 33.17
CA SER A 2 -39.08 -6.95 31.97
C SER A 2 -38.11 -5.80 32.28
N TYR A 3 -38.38 -4.96 33.29
CA TYR A 3 -37.47 -3.87 33.71
C TYR A 3 -36.05 -4.32 34.07
N GLU A 4 -35.89 -5.35 34.91
CA GLU A 4 -34.56 -5.84 35.32
C GLU A 4 -33.77 -6.41 34.13
N LEU A 5 -34.47 -7.04 33.18
CA LEU A 5 -33.87 -7.53 31.94
C LEU A 5 -33.42 -6.36 31.05
N ALA A 6 -34.24 -5.31 30.89
CA ALA A 6 -33.84 -4.10 30.18
C ALA A 6 -32.59 -3.43 30.79
N ILE A 7 -32.53 -3.33 32.12
CA ILE A 7 -31.34 -2.80 32.83
C ILE A 7 -30.10 -3.69 32.59
N ARG A 8 -30.27 -5.01 32.56
CA ARG A 8 -29.18 -5.92 32.21
C ARG A 8 -28.69 -5.69 30.78
N LYS A 9 -29.60 -5.47 29.83
CA LYS A 9 -29.26 -5.17 28.43
C LYS A 9 -28.46 -3.88 28.26
N PHE A 10 -28.75 -2.83 29.03
CA PHE A 10 -27.90 -1.63 29.04
C PHE A 10 -26.46 -1.93 29.50
N LYS A 11 -26.30 -2.77 30.53
CA LYS A 11 -24.97 -3.17 31.02
C LYS A 11 -24.22 -4.04 30.00
N GLU A 12 -24.90 -5.00 29.38
CA GLU A 12 -24.35 -5.86 28.33
C GLU A 12 -23.88 -5.03 27.12
N ALA A 13 -24.64 -4.00 26.74
CA ALA A 13 -24.30 -3.11 25.63
C ALA A 13 -23.27 -2.02 26.02
N GLY A 14 -22.87 -1.90 27.29
CA GLY A 14 -21.98 -0.83 27.77
C GLY A 14 -22.59 0.58 27.66
N VAL A 15 -23.92 0.69 27.63
CA VAL A 15 -24.63 1.95 27.41
C VAL A 15 -24.97 2.61 28.73
N ASN A 16 -24.56 3.87 28.87
CA ASN A 16 -24.98 4.71 29.99
C ASN A 16 -26.46 5.10 29.81
N TYR A 17 -27.32 4.79 30.78
CA TYR A 17 -28.76 5.10 30.74
C TYR A 17 -29.17 6.16 31.78
N THR A 18 -28.25 7.04 32.20
CA THR A 18 -28.41 8.06 33.28
C THR A 18 -29.40 9.21 33.01
N ASP A 19 -30.15 9.18 31.92
CA ASP A 19 -31.19 10.18 31.67
C ASP A 19 -32.37 9.97 32.63
N ALA A 20 -32.52 10.87 33.61
CA ALA A 20 -33.47 10.73 34.71
C ALA A 20 -34.94 10.68 34.23
N GLU A 21 -35.28 11.41 33.17
CA GLU A 21 -36.63 11.41 32.60
C GLU A 21 -36.91 10.08 31.88
N ALA A 22 -35.97 9.62 31.07
CA ALA A 22 -36.08 8.36 30.34
C ALA A 22 -36.08 7.15 31.31
N GLN A 23 -35.32 7.21 32.40
CA GLN A 23 -35.32 6.18 33.47
C GLN A 23 -36.67 6.11 34.18
N GLY A 24 -37.26 7.26 34.50
CA GLY A 24 -38.59 7.33 35.11
C GLY A 24 -39.64 6.64 34.23
N LYS A 25 -39.61 6.92 32.93
CA LYS A 25 -40.49 6.26 31.95
C LYS A 25 -40.20 4.77 31.82
N LEU A 26 -38.93 4.36 31.71
CA LEU A 26 -38.54 2.95 31.59
C LEU A 26 -39.06 2.09 32.74
N LYS A 27 -39.08 2.61 33.98
CA LYS A 27 -39.51 1.87 35.15
C LYS A 27 -41.01 1.50 35.11
N HIS A 28 -41.82 2.31 34.45
CA HIS A 28 -43.27 2.20 34.47
C HIS A 28 -43.89 1.80 33.12
N ASP A 29 -43.13 1.89 32.03
CA ASP A 29 -43.59 1.57 30.69
C ASP A 29 -43.05 0.21 30.21
N THR A 30 -43.89 -0.82 30.28
CA THR A 30 -43.58 -2.17 29.81
C THR A 30 -43.29 -2.21 28.31
N HIS A 31 -43.99 -1.39 27.52
CA HIS A 31 -43.77 -1.34 26.07
C HIS A 31 -42.39 -0.80 25.74
N LEU A 32 -41.96 0.25 26.44
CA LEU A 32 -40.61 0.79 26.34
C LEU A 32 -39.55 -0.22 26.81
N GLN A 33 -39.80 -0.97 27.89
CA GLN A 33 -38.91 -2.05 28.35
C GLN A 33 -38.71 -3.11 27.27
N ASP A 34 -39.81 -3.58 26.65
CA ASP A 34 -39.77 -4.61 25.61
C ASP A 34 -39.07 -4.09 24.34
N THR A 35 -39.24 -2.81 24.00
CA THR A 35 -38.51 -2.17 22.89
C THR A 35 -37.00 -2.08 23.19
N VAL A 36 -36.60 -1.71 24.41
CA VAL A 36 -35.18 -1.67 24.80
C VAL A 36 -34.55 -3.05 24.70
N ILE A 37 -35.27 -4.09 25.11
CA ILE A 37 -34.82 -5.48 24.95
C ILE A 37 -34.68 -5.82 23.47
N ALA A 38 -35.69 -5.50 22.66
CA ALA A 38 -35.69 -5.77 21.21
C ALA A 38 -34.51 -5.10 20.48
N ILE A 39 -34.26 -3.81 20.71
CA ILE A 39 -33.14 -3.11 20.05
C ILE A 39 -31.77 -3.61 20.55
N ALA A 40 -31.67 -4.02 21.82
CA ALA A 40 -30.45 -4.63 22.35
C ALA A 40 -30.18 -6.01 21.75
N GLU A 41 -31.20 -6.82 21.53
CA GLU A 41 -31.09 -8.14 20.89
C GLU A 41 -30.74 -8.03 19.40
N LEU A 42 -31.09 -6.90 18.78
CA LEU A 42 -30.65 -6.50 17.44
C LEU A 42 -29.28 -5.82 17.41
N GLU A 43 -28.56 -5.76 18.55
CA GLU A 43 -27.24 -5.14 18.71
C GLU A 43 -27.18 -3.63 18.38
N GLY A 44 -28.32 -2.93 18.36
CA GLY A 44 -28.42 -1.50 18.01
C GLY A 44 -28.63 -0.57 19.21
N LEU A 45 -28.56 -1.08 20.44
CA LEU A 45 -28.75 -0.27 21.64
C LEU A 45 -27.52 0.62 21.87
N THR A 46 -27.73 1.93 21.83
CA THR A 46 -26.73 2.96 22.12
C THR A 46 -27.34 4.01 23.05
N TYR A 47 -26.52 4.95 23.53
CA TYR A 47 -27.03 6.10 24.26
C TYR A 47 -27.98 6.96 23.40
N GLN A 48 -27.66 7.16 22.12
CA GLN A 48 -28.45 8.00 21.23
C GLN A 48 -29.78 7.32 20.88
N SER A 49 -29.75 6.06 20.45
CA SER A 49 -30.97 5.32 20.13
C SER A 49 -31.89 5.21 21.35
N TRP A 50 -31.37 4.89 22.53
CA TRP A 50 -32.13 4.90 23.79
C TRP A 50 -32.79 6.24 24.09
N ARG A 51 -32.01 7.33 24.05
CA ARG A 51 -32.50 8.67 24.37
C ARG A 51 -33.69 9.05 23.50
N HIS A 52 -33.75 8.58 22.26
CA HIS A 52 -34.84 8.93 21.34
C HIS A 52 -36.03 7.95 21.40
N LEU A 53 -35.81 6.70 21.78
CA LEU A 53 -36.86 5.68 21.85
C LEU A 53 -38.02 6.05 22.78
N HIS A 54 -37.74 6.62 23.95
CA HIS A 54 -38.80 6.96 24.92
C HIS A 54 -39.72 8.09 24.42
N ALA A 55 -39.29 8.86 23.43
CA ALA A 55 -40.03 9.98 22.85
C ALA A 55 -40.73 9.64 21.51
N ASN A 56 -40.40 8.50 20.88
CA ASN A 56 -40.95 8.11 19.57
C ASN A 56 -41.64 6.73 19.63
N GLN A 57 -42.98 6.72 19.66
CA GLN A 57 -43.79 5.49 19.66
C GLN A 57 -43.70 4.69 18.35
N GLN A 58 -43.53 5.37 17.20
CA GLN A 58 -43.37 4.68 15.91
C GLN A 58 -42.05 3.93 15.84
N ALA A 59 -40.97 4.52 16.34
CA ALA A 59 -39.68 3.84 16.50
C ALA A 59 -39.82 2.62 17.42
N GLN A 60 -40.56 2.74 18.53
CA GLN A 60 -40.81 1.60 19.43
C GLN A 60 -41.52 0.44 18.71
N ALA A 61 -42.59 0.73 17.96
CA ALA A 61 -43.31 -0.27 17.17
C ALA A 61 -42.43 -0.88 16.07
N PHE A 62 -41.61 -0.07 15.41
CA PHE A 62 -40.68 -0.52 14.38
C PHE A 62 -39.67 -1.54 14.92
N TYR A 63 -38.97 -1.24 16.02
CA TYR A 63 -37.96 -2.15 16.57
C TYR A 63 -38.54 -3.45 17.12
N GLN A 64 -39.72 -3.40 17.74
CA GLN A 64 -40.42 -4.62 18.14
C GLN A 64 -40.81 -5.46 16.93
N SER A 65 -41.33 -4.85 15.87
CA SER A 65 -41.66 -5.54 14.62
C SER A 65 -40.42 -6.13 13.94
N LEU A 66 -39.32 -5.37 13.89
CA LEU A 66 -38.04 -5.78 13.33
C LEU A 66 -37.46 -6.97 14.10
N HIS A 67 -37.47 -6.92 15.43
CA HIS A 67 -37.01 -8.01 16.27
C HIS A 67 -37.87 -9.27 16.11
N ARG A 68 -39.20 -9.16 15.98
CA ARG A 68 -40.05 -10.31 15.65
C ARG A 68 -39.72 -10.93 14.29
N SER A 69 -39.31 -10.12 13.32
CA SER A 69 -38.94 -10.60 11.97
C SER A 69 -37.56 -11.27 11.92
N ILE A 70 -36.58 -10.73 12.64
CA ILE A 70 -35.18 -11.22 12.61
C ILE A 70 -34.93 -12.29 13.68
N GLY A 71 -35.51 -12.11 14.86
CA GLY A 71 -35.17 -12.84 16.07
C GLY A 71 -33.71 -12.59 16.48
N ILE A 72 -33.01 -13.66 16.85
CA ILE A 72 -31.57 -13.59 17.14
C ILE A 72 -30.79 -13.36 15.83
N PRO A 73 -29.93 -12.33 15.74
CA PRO A 73 -29.13 -12.07 14.54
C PRO A 73 -28.27 -13.26 14.10
N LEU A 74 -28.15 -13.45 12.79
CA LEU A 74 -27.36 -14.55 12.21
C LEU A 74 -25.89 -14.59 12.70
N PRO A 75 -25.14 -13.47 12.78
CA PRO A 75 -23.77 -13.49 13.31
C PRO A 75 -23.69 -14.05 14.73
N LYS A 76 -24.67 -13.72 15.58
CA LYS A 76 -24.76 -14.18 16.97
C LYS A 76 -25.14 -15.66 17.07
N LYS A 77 -26.03 -16.15 16.19
CA LYS A 77 -26.34 -17.59 16.05
C LYS A 77 -25.10 -18.41 15.65
N ASN A 78 -24.23 -17.87 14.81
CA ASN A 78 -23.04 -18.55 14.30
C ASN A 78 -21.90 -18.63 15.33
N LEU A 79 -21.76 -17.61 16.21
CA LEU A 79 -20.80 -17.64 17.32
C LEU A 79 -21.04 -18.80 18.29
N ALA A 80 -22.31 -19.20 18.50
CA ALA A 80 -22.65 -20.35 19.33
C ALA A 80 -22.14 -21.69 18.74
N LYS A 81 -21.82 -21.73 17.44
CA LYS A 81 -21.39 -22.94 16.73
C LYS A 81 -19.86 -23.04 16.58
N LEU A 82 -19.16 -21.92 16.47
CA LEU A 82 -17.71 -21.87 16.18
C LEU A 82 -17.07 -20.65 16.85
N ASN A 83 -16.33 -20.83 17.93
CA ASN A 83 -15.59 -19.76 18.60
C ASN A 83 -14.24 -19.51 17.89
N ASN A 84 -14.25 -18.74 16.81
CA ASN A 84 -13.04 -18.36 16.07
C ASN A 84 -12.95 -16.84 15.87
N ARG A 85 -11.74 -16.36 15.58
CA ARG A 85 -11.43 -14.93 15.40
C ARG A 85 -12.31 -14.26 14.33
N LYS A 86 -12.52 -14.93 13.21
CA LYS A 86 -13.31 -14.41 12.07
C LYS A 86 -14.76 -14.13 12.47
N ASN A 87 -15.37 -15.00 13.27
CA ASN A 87 -16.73 -14.81 13.74
C ASN A 87 -16.86 -13.63 14.72
N HIS A 88 -15.84 -13.41 15.56
CA HIS A 88 -15.80 -12.22 16.44
C HIS A 88 -15.69 -10.92 15.63
N GLU A 89 -14.86 -10.91 14.58
CA GLU A 89 -14.73 -9.76 13.68
C GLU A 89 -16.04 -9.48 12.92
N THR A 90 -16.72 -10.51 12.41
CA THR A 90 -18.05 -10.36 11.76
C THR A 90 -19.10 -9.84 12.74
N LEU A 91 -19.13 -10.33 13.99
CA LEU A 91 -20.09 -9.82 14.98
C LEU A 91 -19.82 -8.34 15.30
N ALA A 92 -18.55 -7.97 15.50
CA ALA A 92 -18.18 -6.58 15.79
C ALA A 92 -18.58 -5.63 14.64
N GLN A 93 -18.39 -6.07 13.39
CA GLN A 93 -18.83 -5.31 12.21
C GLN A 93 -20.35 -5.17 12.16
N TYR A 94 -21.09 -6.26 12.38
CA TYR A 94 -22.55 -6.22 12.46
C TYR A 94 -23.04 -5.25 13.54
N GLN A 95 -22.48 -5.33 14.75
CA GLN A 95 -22.84 -4.46 15.86
C GLN A 95 -22.57 -2.98 15.52
N ARG A 96 -21.41 -2.65 14.95
CA ARG A 96 -21.10 -1.27 14.52
C ARG A 96 -22.14 -0.75 13.52
N ALA A 97 -22.54 -1.57 12.54
CA ALA A 97 -23.53 -1.20 11.54
C ALA A 97 -24.94 -1.04 12.13
N ALA A 98 -25.35 -1.95 13.02
CA ALA A 98 -26.63 -1.91 13.71
C ALA A 98 -26.76 -0.64 14.58
N CYS A 99 -25.72 -0.33 15.36
CA CYS A 99 -25.63 0.93 16.12
C CYS A 99 -25.71 2.15 15.20
N ALA A 100 -24.99 2.15 14.07
CA ALA A 100 -25.01 3.23 13.09
C ALA A 100 -26.41 3.50 12.51
N LEU A 101 -27.16 2.44 12.16
CA LEU A 101 -28.54 2.55 11.69
C LEU A 101 -29.47 3.06 12.82
N ALA A 102 -29.29 2.56 14.04
CA ALA A 102 -30.07 3.00 15.19
C ALA A 102 -29.90 4.50 15.46
N ASP A 103 -28.65 4.93 15.62
CA ASP A 103 -28.29 6.31 15.94
C ASP A 103 -28.78 7.28 14.88
N LYS A 104 -28.68 6.89 13.61
CA LYS A 104 -29.05 7.77 12.51
C LYS A 104 -30.55 7.90 12.34
N PHE A 105 -31.29 6.80 12.40
CA PHE A 105 -32.68 6.77 11.92
C PHE A 105 -33.73 6.71 13.00
N THR A 106 -33.40 6.46 14.28
CA THR A 106 -34.42 6.36 15.36
C THR A 106 -35.39 7.56 15.37
N TYR A 107 -34.93 8.75 14.98
CA TYR A 107 -35.77 9.95 14.89
C TYR A 107 -36.66 9.99 13.63
N ASP A 108 -36.21 9.42 12.52
CA ASP A 108 -36.84 9.54 11.19
C ASP A 108 -37.75 8.35 10.82
N LEU A 109 -38.03 7.46 11.79
CA LEU A 109 -38.84 6.24 11.59
C LEU A 109 -40.35 6.50 11.49
N ASP A 110 -40.81 7.76 11.54
CA ASP A 110 -42.22 8.09 11.33
C ASP A 110 -42.65 7.89 9.87
N SER A 111 -41.69 7.88 8.94
CA SER A 111 -41.92 7.69 7.51
C SER A 111 -41.93 6.19 7.13
N PRO A 112 -43.00 5.67 6.50
CA PRO A 112 -43.05 4.29 6.00
C PRO A 112 -41.92 3.97 5.03
N LYS A 113 -41.50 4.95 4.21
CA LYS A 113 -40.37 4.80 3.29
C LYS A 113 -39.07 4.59 4.06
N THR A 114 -38.82 5.39 5.11
CA THR A 114 -37.63 5.21 5.96
C THR A 114 -37.64 3.84 6.62
N GLN A 115 -38.78 3.41 7.19
CA GLN A 115 -38.91 2.10 7.82
C GLN A 115 -38.59 0.95 6.84
N GLN A 116 -39.07 1.04 5.59
CA GLN A 116 -38.81 0.03 4.56
C GLN A 116 -37.31 -0.14 4.31
N TRP A 117 -36.59 0.95 4.03
CA TRP A 117 -35.16 0.90 3.70
C TRP A 117 -34.27 0.58 4.90
N VAL A 118 -34.60 1.08 6.09
CA VAL A 118 -33.88 0.74 7.31
C VAL A 118 -34.06 -0.75 7.65
N ARG A 119 -35.27 -1.31 7.44
CA ARG A 119 -35.50 -2.75 7.62
C ARG A 119 -34.70 -3.59 6.63
N ALA A 120 -34.71 -3.24 5.35
CA ALA A 120 -33.94 -3.92 4.32
C ALA A 120 -32.43 -3.90 4.63
N ALA A 121 -31.90 -2.72 4.99
CA ALA A 121 -30.51 -2.57 5.41
C ALA A 121 -30.17 -3.43 6.64
N TRP A 122 -31.04 -3.46 7.66
CA TRP A 122 -30.83 -4.28 8.86
C TRP A 122 -30.84 -5.78 8.56
N GLN A 123 -31.60 -6.21 7.55
CA GLN A 123 -31.59 -7.60 7.07
C GLN A 123 -30.28 -7.90 6.33
N ARG A 124 -29.85 -7.01 5.43
CA ARG A 124 -28.63 -7.20 4.62
C ARG A 124 -27.34 -7.21 5.45
N ILE A 125 -27.20 -6.36 6.47
CA ILE A 125 -25.99 -6.36 7.34
C ILE A 125 -25.78 -7.68 8.10
N GLN A 126 -26.80 -8.55 8.19
CA GLN A 126 -26.66 -9.87 8.82
C GLN A 126 -25.92 -10.87 7.94
N THR A 127 -25.93 -10.67 6.63
CA THR A 127 -25.40 -11.62 5.64
C THR A 127 -24.28 -11.05 4.79
N ASP A 128 -24.15 -9.72 4.71
CA ASP A 128 -23.16 -9.01 3.90
C ASP A 128 -22.24 -8.15 4.80
N PRO A 129 -21.06 -8.69 5.21
CA PRO A 129 -20.10 -7.96 6.04
C PRO A 129 -19.52 -6.71 5.35
N THR A 130 -19.41 -6.72 4.03
CA THR A 130 -18.91 -5.57 3.25
C THR A 130 -19.92 -4.43 3.31
N PHE A 131 -21.21 -4.74 3.16
CA PHE A 131 -22.28 -3.75 3.33
C PHE A 131 -22.35 -3.22 4.76
N ALA A 132 -22.22 -4.09 5.79
CA ALA A 132 -22.14 -3.66 7.19
C ALA A 132 -20.98 -2.68 7.44
N THR A 133 -19.82 -2.97 6.84
CA THR A 133 -18.64 -2.10 6.87
C THR A 133 -18.93 -0.76 6.19
N ALA A 134 -19.54 -0.76 5.00
CA ALA A 134 -19.90 0.47 4.28
C ALA A 134 -20.87 1.36 5.07
N VAL A 135 -21.92 0.78 5.66
CA VAL A 135 -22.88 1.51 6.51
C VAL A 135 -22.17 2.17 7.70
N THR A 136 -21.26 1.42 8.32
CA THR A 136 -20.44 1.93 9.44
C THR A 136 -19.59 3.11 8.99
N VAL A 137 -18.85 2.99 7.88
CA VAL A 137 -18.01 4.07 7.32
C VAL A 137 -18.83 5.32 7.02
N LEU A 138 -20.02 5.18 6.43
CA LEU A 138 -20.90 6.31 6.14
C LEU A 138 -21.35 7.03 7.42
N ALA A 139 -21.75 6.29 8.46
CA ALA A 139 -22.21 6.87 9.71
C ALA A 139 -21.09 7.60 10.44
N GLU A 140 -19.94 6.96 10.49
CA GLU A 140 -18.72 7.46 11.08
C GLU A 140 -18.20 8.76 10.46
N ASN A 141 -18.40 8.92 9.15
CA ASN A 141 -18.07 10.13 8.42
C ASN A 141 -19.24 11.14 8.34
N LYS A 142 -20.33 10.90 9.09
CA LYS A 142 -21.53 11.77 9.18
C LYS A 142 -22.22 12.01 7.83
N ILE A 143 -22.23 10.99 6.98
CA ILE A 143 -22.80 11.02 5.64
C ILE A 143 -23.87 9.94 5.44
N LEU A 144 -24.05 9.04 6.41
CA LEU A 144 -25.23 8.17 6.42
C LEU A 144 -26.51 9.03 6.42
N SER A 145 -27.29 8.90 5.35
CA SER A 145 -28.57 9.54 5.09
C SER A 145 -29.51 8.51 4.46
N LEU A 146 -30.81 8.78 4.43
CA LEU A 146 -31.77 7.88 3.76
C LEU A 146 -31.43 7.75 2.27
N GLU A 147 -31.07 8.84 1.61
CA GLU A 147 -30.67 8.86 0.20
C GLU A 147 -29.47 7.94 -0.04
N ASN A 148 -28.39 8.11 0.73
CA ASN A 148 -27.19 7.29 0.57
C ASN A 148 -27.45 5.83 0.90
N LEU A 149 -28.30 5.56 1.90
CA LEU A 149 -28.71 4.20 2.24
C LEU A 149 -29.47 3.54 1.09
N ILE A 150 -30.42 4.26 0.46
CA ILE A 150 -31.15 3.77 -0.72
C ILE A 150 -30.18 3.46 -1.86
N THR A 151 -29.21 4.35 -2.13
CA THR A 151 -28.22 4.13 -3.19
C THR A 151 -27.44 2.83 -2.96
N ILE A 152 -26.91 2.62 -1.76
CA ILE A 152 -26.04 1.45 -1.50
C ILE A 152 -26.81 0.15 -1.28
N GLU A 153 -28.11 0.22 -0.97
CA GLU A 153 -28.95 -0.95 -0.74
C GLU A 153 -29.27 -1.67 -2.05
N GLN A 154 -29.40 -0.93 -3.16
CA GLN A 154 -29.65 -1.50 -4.47
C GLN A 154 -28.68 -2.66 -4.76
N GLU A 155 -29.20 -3.76 -5.30
CA GLU A 155 -28.42 -4.96 -5.63
C GLU A 155 -28.00 -4.94 -7.11
N THR A 156 -27.29 -3.90 -7.53
CA THR A 156 -26.70 -3.79 -8.88
C THR A 156 -25.18 -3.98 -8.84
N GLU A 157 -24.56 -4.30 -9.99
CA GLU A 157 -23.09 -4.42 -10.05
C GLU A 157 -22.39 -3.09 -9.69
N GLU A 158 -22.95 -1.97 -10.14
CA GLU A 158 -22.43 -0.62 -9.86
C GLU A 158 -22.47 -0.30 -8.35
N THR A 159 -23.54 -0.69 -7.69
CA THR A 159 -23.72 -0.44 -6.25
C THR A 159 -22.92 -1.41 -5.39
N ALA A 160 -22.72 -2.65 -5.85
CA ALA A 160 -21.77 -3.57 -5.24
C ALA A 160 -20.33 -3.02 -5.27
N LEU A 161 -19.92 -2.42 -6.40
CA LEU A 161 -18.62 -1.76 -6.52
C LEU A 161 -18.52 -0.54 -5.60
N LEU A 162 -19.56 0.29 -5.54
CA LEU A 162 -19.62 1.42 -4.60
C LEU A 162 -19.53 0.96 -3.13
N VAL A 163 -20.28 -0.07 -2.74
CA VAL A 163 -20.26 -0.64 -1.38
C VAL A 163 -18.86 -1.14 -1.03
N ARG A 164 -18.18 -1.87 -1.92
CA ARG A 164 -16.79 -2.28 -1.72
C ARG A 164 -15.86 -1.08 -1.58
N ALA A 165 -16.01 -0.07 -2.44
CA ALA A 165 -15.18 1.13 -2.40
C ALA A 165 -15.38 1.94 -1.11
N ILE A 166 -16.59 2.01 -0.56
CA ILE A 166 -16.84 2.64 0.74
C ILE A 166 -16.19 1.80 1.86
N ALA A 167 -16.38 0.49 1.83
CA ALA A 167 -15.84 -0.43 2.84
C ALA A 167 -14.31 -0.41 2.92
N ALA A 168 -13.64 -0.18 1.79
CA ALA A 168 -12.17 -0.01 1.71
C ALA A 168 -11.63 1.10 2.64
N PHE A 169 -12.45 2.06 3.05
CA PHE A 169 -12.05 3.14 3.96
C PHE A 169 -12.32 2.85 5.46
N ASP A 170 -12.70 1.64 5.86
CA ASP A 170 -12.95 1.29 7.29
C ASP A 170 -11.69 1.27 8.16
N ASP A 171 -10.49 1.08 7.58
CA ASP A 171 -9.26 1.08 8.35
C ASP A 171 -8.79 2.51 8.68
N ARG A 172 -9.40 3.09 9.71
CA ARG A 172 -9.02 4.39 10.27
C ARG A 172 -7.56 4.46 10.74
N GLY A 173 -6.95 3.33 11.13
CA GLY A 173 -5.57 3.29 11.60
C GLY A 173 -4.56 3.45 10.46
N ARG A 174 -4.88 2.90 9.28
CA ARG A 174 -4.11 3.06 8.04
C ARG A 174 -4.46 4.34 7.28
N PHE A 175 -5.73 4.74 7.26
CA PHE A 175 -6.17 5.92 6.52
C PHE A 175 -5.94 7.22 7.31
N PHE A 176 -6.23 7.26 8.61
CA PHE A 176 -6.00 8.42 9.47
C PHE A 176 -5.06 8.07 10.64
N PRO A 177 -3.76 7.82 10.38
CA PRO A 177 -2.84 7.41 11.43
C PRO A 177 -2.81 8.49 12.54
N PRO A 178 -2.83 8.11 13.83
CA PRO A 178 -2.86 9.06 14.93
C PRO A 178 -1.69 10.07 14.90
N LYS A 179 -0.59 9.74 14.20
CA LYS A 179 0.59 10.60 14.04
C LYS A 179 0.40 11.81 13.12
N THR A 180 -0.62 11.86 12.24
CA THR A 180 -0.92 13.08 11.46
C THR A 180 -1.60 14.17 12.30
N LEU A 181 -2.01 13.84 13.53
CA LEU A 181 -2.40 14.79 14.57
C LEU A 181 -1.20 15.11 15.49
N LYS A 182 -0.05 15.48 14.93
CA LYS A 182 0.92 16.24 15.73
C LYS A 182 0.38 17.66 15.85
N VAL A 183 -0.44 17.88 16.87
CA VAL A 183 -0.62 19.21 17.45
C VAL A 183 0.79 19.70 17.79
N ASN A 184 1.22 20.77 17.14
CA ASN A 184 2.51 21.38 17.43
C ASN A 184 2.43 22.03 18.82
N THR A 185 2.73 21.25 19.86
CA THR A 185 2.68 21.69 21.26
C THR A 185 3.68 22.80 21.57
N ASP A 186 4.67 23.02 20.71
CA ASP A 186 5.69 24.06 20.88
C ASP A 186 5.16 25.47 20.54
N ARG A 187 3.93 25.58 20.01
CA ARG A 187 3.24 26.88 19.80
C ARG A 187 2.39 27.35 20.99
N PHE A 188 2.28 26.56 22.06
CA PHE A 188 1.48 26.95 23.24
C PHE A 188 2.25 27.76 24.28
N THR A 189 3.56 27.94 24.12
CA THR A 189 4.41 28.71 25.06
C THR A 189 4.47 30.22 24.79
N ASP A 190 3.94 30.72 23.66
CA ASP A 190 4.07 32.13 23.26
C ASP A 190 2.77 32.96 23.34
N LEU A 191 1.76 32.53 24.12
CA LEU A 191 0.49 33.26 24.27
C LEU A 191 0.37 34.01 25.61
N GLN A 192 1.34 34.89 25.88
CA GLN A 192 1.22 35.96 26.90
C GLN A 192 1.25 37.38 26.30
N THR A 193 1.03 37.55 24.99
CA THR A 193 0.91 38.89 24.41
C THR A 193 -0.54 39.26 24.13
N ALA A 194 -0.98 40.33 24.80
CA ALA A 194 -2.36 40.80 25.00
C ALA A 194 -3.06 41.42 23.77
N ASN A 195 -2.85 40.90 22.55
CA ASN A 195 -3.58 41.37 21.37
C ASN A 195 -4.21 40.17 20.64
N PRO A 196 -5.55 40.05 20.59
CA PRO A 196 -6.19 39.02 19.79
C PRO A 196 -5.92 39.32 18.32
N LEU A 197 -5.03 38.53 17.71
CA LEU A 197 -4.91 38.50 16.27
C LEU A 197 -6.25 38.03 15.68
N PRO A 198 -6.74 38.65 14.59
CA PRO A 198 -7.95 38.21 13.92
C PRO A 198 -7.73 36.80 13.38
N PHE A 199 -8.40 35.83 13.99
CA PHE A 199 -8.36 34.42 13.59
C PHE A 199 -8.95 34.25 12.19
N SER A 200 -8.09 34.29 11.19
CA SER A 200 -8.24 33.56 9.93
C SER A 200 -7.15 32.48 9.91
N ASP A 201 -7.19 31.57 10.88
CA ASP A 201 -6.17 30.54 11.08
C ASP A 201 -6.57 29.23 10.37
N PRO A 202 -5.72 28.62 9.52
CA PRO A 202 -5.93 27.31 8.90
C PRO A 202 -5.89 26.11 9.89
N SER A 203 -5.94 26.38 11.19
CA SER A 203 -5.77 25.39 12.26
C SER A 203 -7.07 24.78 12.80
N GLN A 204 -8.22 25.00 12.14
CA GLN A 204 -9.40 24.19 12.45
C GLN A 204 -9.02 22.72 12.21
N PRO A 205 -9.20 21.82 13.21
CA PRO A 205 -8.94 20.41 13.02
C PRO A 205 -9.77 20.00 11.82
N PHE A 206 -9.10 19.57 10.74
CA PHE A 206 -9.77 19.04 9.55
C PHE A 206 -10.84 18.10 10.06
N SER A 207 -12.10 18.53 9.92
CA SER A 207 -13.22 17.68 10.29
C SER A 207 -13.08 16.48 9.37
N ARG A 208 -12.72 15.31 9.93
CA ARG A 208 -12.53 14.08 9.15
C ARG A 208 -13.75 13.81 8.26
N SER A 209 -14.95 14.14 8.78
CA SER A 209 -16.21 14.14 8.03
C SER A 209 -16.29 15.18 6.91
N GLY A 210 -15.70 16.37 7.08
CA GLY A 210 -15.66 17.41 6.05
C GLY A 210 -14.76 17.04 4.86
N TYR A 211 -13.57 16.48 5.14
CA TYR A 211 -12.70 15.93 4.09
C TYR A 211 -13.38 14.75 3.38
N TRP A 212 -13.90 13.78 4.12
CA TRP A 212 -14.56 12.62 3.51
C TRP A 212 -15.74 13.06 2.63
N ARG A 213 -16.57 14.01 3.08
CA ARG A 213 -17.68 14.53 2.27
C ARG A 213 -17.21 15.24 1.00
N ARG A 214 -16.21 16.11 1.10
CA ARG A 214 -15.77 16.96 -0.01
C ARG A 214 -14.88 16.24 -1.01
N GLU A 215 -14.06 15.30 -0.55
CA GLU A 215 -13.02 14.67 -1.36
C GLU A 215 -13.33 13.21 -1.67
N VAL A 216 -13.62 12.39 -0.66
CA VAL A 216 -13.77 10.94 -0.84
C VAL A 216 -15.13 10.63 -1.45
N TRP A 217 -16.23 10.99 -0.77
CA TRP A 217 -17.60 10.75 -1.23
C TRP A 217 -17.85 11.34 -2.61
N PHE A 218 -17.50 12.62 -2.77
CA PHE A 218 -17.71 13.34 -4.01
C PHE A 218 -17.07 12.62 -5.20
N ARG A 219 -15.85 12.08 -5.05
CA ARG A 219 -15.16 11.37 -6.11
C ARG A 219 -15.68 9.96 -6.35
N ILE A 220 -16.02 9.21 -5.30
CA ILE A 220 -16.47 7.82 -5.45
C ILE A 220 -17.97 7.69 -5.74
N HIS A 221 -18.75 8.76 -5.64
CA HIS A 221 -20.20 8.72 -5.86
C HIS A 221 -20.71 9.87 -6.75
N ASP A 222 -20.46 11.12 -6.36
CA ASP A 222 -21.12 12.28 -6.99
C ASP A 222 -20.48 12.75 -8.32
N GLN A 223 -19.35 12.17 -8.72
CA GLN A 223 -18.61 12.55 -9.93
C GLN A 223 -18.93 11.62 -11.12
N LYS A 224 -18.91 12.16 -12.33
CA LYS A 224 -19.13 11.41 -13.59
C LYS A 224 -18.19 10.20 -13.76
N ASP A 225 -16.96 10.30 -13.26
CA ASP A 225 -15.95 9.24 -13.34
C ASP A 225 -15.84 8.42 -12.04
N SER A 226 -16.92 8.38 -11.23
CA SER A 226 -16.91 7.75 -9.91
C SER A 226 -16.50 6.28 -9.93
N ALA A 227 -16.97 5.52 -10.92
CA ALA A 227 -16.59 4.12 -11.12
C ALA A 227 -15.07 3.91 -11.22
N LYS A 228 -14.33 4.86 -11.79
CA LYS A 228 -12.87 4.79 -11.86
C LYS A 228 -12.25 4.91 -10.48
N TYR A 229 -12.69 5.87 -9.67
CA TYR A 229 -12.17 6.06 -8.31
C TYR A 229 -12.58 4.90 -7.39
N GLN A 230 -13.78 4.36 -7.56
CA GLN A 230 -14.22 3.16 -6.84
C GLN A 230 -13.29 1.98 -7.13
N LYS A 231 -13.00 1.70 -8.42
CA LYS A 231 -12.07 0.63 -8.82
C LYS A 231 -10.70 0.82 -8.20
N LEU A 232 -10.15 2.03 -8.31
CA LEU A 232 -8.83 2.34 -7.78
C LEU A 232 -8.75 2.18 -6.25
N ALA A 233 -9.80 2.59 -5.51
CA ALA A 233 -9.87 2.38 -4.07
C ALA A 233 -9.87 0.89 -3.72
N CYS A 234 -10.67 0.08 -4.43
CA CYS A 234 -10.70 -1.37 -4.27
C CYS A 234 -9.33 -2.02 -4.56
N ILE A 235 -8.66 -1.63 -5.65
CA ILE A 235 -7.32 -2.15 -6.02
C ILE A 235 -6.31 -1.91 -4.90
N LEU A 236 -6.30 -0.71 -4.34
CA LEU A 236 -5.38 -0.36 -3.26
C LEU A 236 -5.73 -1.04 -1.94
N ASP A 237 -7.02 -1.21 -1.63
CA ASP A 237 -7.45 -1.91 -0.41
C ASP A 237 -7.14 -3.40 -0.46
N ASP A 238 -7.44 -4.05 -1.59
CA ASP A 238 -7.11 -5.46 -1.84
C ASP A 238 -5.59 -5.71 -1.68
N SER A 239 -4.77 -4.67 -1.97
CA SER A 239 -3.30 -4.67 -1.81
C SER A 239 -2.79 -4.16 -0.46
N LYS A 240 -3.69 -3.78 0.46
CA LYS A 240 -3.38 -3.14 1.75
C LYS A 240 -2.54 -1.86 1.63
N ALA A 241 -2.66 -1.16 0.50
CA ALA A 241 -1.95 0.06 0.15
C ALA A 241 -2.83 1.33 0.26
N LEU A 242 -4.15 1.19 0.46
CA LEU A 242 -5.04 2.34 0.61
C LEU A 242 -4.80 3.07 1.94
N THR A 243 -4.15 4.23 1.84
CA THR A 243 -3.90 5.17 2.94
C THR A 243 -4.33 6.57 2.50
N LEU A 244 -4.44 7.53 3.43
CA LEU A 244 -4.73 8.92 3.07
C LEU A 244 -3.63 9.49 2.15
N THR A 245 -2.36 9.19 2.42
CA THR A 245 -1.24 9.60 1.57
C THR A 245 -1.38 9.02 0.16
N ALA A 246 -1.69 7.72 0.05
CA ALA A 246 -1.89 7.09 -1.25
C ALA A 246 -3.06 7.70 -2.02
N TRP A 247 -4.19 7.96 -1.32
CA TRP A 247 -5.37 8.57 -1.90
C TRP A 247 -5.13 10.02 -2.34
N ASP A 248 -4.48 10.84 -1.51
CA ASP A 248 -4.18 12.23 -1.86
C ASP A 248 -3.17 12.34 -3.01
N ALA A 249 -2.19 11.43 -3.09
CA ALA A 249 -1.27 11.38 -4.23
C ALA A 249 -2.00 10.96 -5.51
N MET A 250 -2.84 9.93 -5.46
CA MET A 250 -3.46 9.37 -6.66
C MET A 250 -4.65 10.18 -7.20
N LYS A 251 -5.43 10.85 -6.34
CA LYS A 251 -6.78 11.34 -6.72
C LYS A 251 -6.77 12.33 -7.87
N ASP A 252 -5.70 13.13 -8.00
CA ASP A 252 -5.55 14.14 -9.05
C ASP A 252 -4.45 13.80 -10.08
N SER A 253 -3.68 12.73 -9.85
CA SER A 253 -2.57 12.33 -10.73
C SER A 253 -3.00 11.24 -11.72
N ARG A 254 -3.22 11.62 -12.97
CA ARG A 254 -3.45 10.64 -14.07
C ARG A 254 -2.31 9.66 -14.22
N GLN A 255 -1.08 10.10 -13.95
CA GLN A 255 0.12 9.27 -14.01
C GLN A 255 0.05 8.15 -12.97
N TYR A 256 -0.23 8.47 -11.71
CA TYR A 256 -0.31 7.45 -10.65
C TYR A 256 -1.52 6.53 -10.81
N GLN A 257 -2.65 7.07 -11.28
CA GLN A 257 -3.80 6.25 -11.65
C GLN A 257 -3.45 5.25 -12.77
N GLY A 258 -2.69 5.70 -13.78
CA GLY A 258 -2.17 4.84 -14.86
C GLY A 258 -1.23 3.75 -14.35
N TYR A 259 -0.30 4.10 -13.46
CA TYR A 259 0.61 3.12 -12.85
C TYR A 259 -0.12 2.09 -11.99
N ILE A 260 -1.11 2.51 -11.19
CA ILE A 260 -1.91 1.59 -10.38
C ILE A 260 -2.65 0.57 -11.27
N ASN A 261 -3.26 1.04 -12.36
CA ASN A 261 -3.92 0.16 -13.32
C ASN A 261 -2.92 -0.78 -14.01
N LEU A 262 -1.77 -0.27 -14.45
CA LEU A 262 -0.73 -1.09 -15.08
C LEU A 262 -0.27 -2.24 -14.17
N LEU A 263 -0.06 -1.97 -12.88
CA LEU A 263 0.30 -2.99 -11.91
C LEU A 263 -0.85 -3.96 -11.64
N HIS A 264 -2.09 -3.47 -11.55
CA HIS A 264 -3.27 -4.31 -11.37
C HIS A 264 -3.48 -5.27 -12.53
N ASP A 265 -3.41 -4.79 -13.77
CA ASP A 265 -3.67 -5.60 -14.98
C ASP A 265 -2.61 -6.70 -15.15
N ASN A 266 -1.39 -6.42 -14.70
CA ASN A 266 -0.30 -7.38 -14.61
C ASN A 266 -0.34 -8.30 -13.37
N GLY A 267 -1.35 -8.17 -12.50
CA GLY A 267 -1.52 -9.01 -11.30
C GLY A 267 -0.52 -8.72 -10.18
N LEU A 268 0.10 -7.54 -10.21
CA LEU A 268 1.04 -7.06 -9.20
C LEU A 268 0.34 -6.28 -8.07
N LEU A 269 -0.93 -5.90 -8.24
CA LEU A 269 -1.68 -5.09 -7.29
C LEU A 269 -3.18 -5.50 -7.29
N PRO A 270 -3.64 -6.38 -6.39
CA PRO A 270 -2.85 -7.16 -5.42
C PRO A 270 -2.02 -8.25 -6.11
N LEU A 271 -0.99 -8.74 -5.40
CA LEU A 271 -0.23 -9.92 -5.84
C LEU A 271 -1.16 -11.14 -5.90
N SER A 272 -1.66 -11.43 -7.10
CA SER A 272 -2.71 -12.42 -7.34
C SER A 272 -2.28 -13.53 -8.29
N LYS A 273 -1.28 -13.25 -9.12
CA LYS A 273 -0.69 -14.20 -10.07
C LYS A 273 0.79 -13.91 -10.23
N THR A 274 1.59 -14.93 -10.55
CA THR A 274 2.91 -14.72 -11.14
C THR A 274 2.72 -14.05 -12.49
N VAL A 275 3.41 -12.93 -12.73
CA VAL A 275 3.39 -12.24 -14.02
C VAL A 275 3.88 -13.22 -15.09
N GLU A 276 3.13 -13.37 -16.18
CA GLU A 276 3.60 -14.12 -17.36
C GLU A 276 4.82 -13.39 -17.96
N THR A 277 5.65 -14.08 -18.75
CA THR A 277 6.85 -13.44 -19.34
C THR A 277 6.47 -12.20 -20.15
N VAL A 278 6.81 -11.02 -19.63
CA VAL A 278 6.57 -9.71 -20.26
C VAL A 278 7.80 -9.24 -21.05
N GLY A 279 7.58 -8.39 -22.05
CA GLY A 279 8.66 -7.88 -22.92
C GLY A 279 9.60 -6.90 -22.20
N ALA A 280 10.77 -6.59 -22.78
CA ALA A 280 11.74 -5.65 -22.18
C ALA A 280 11.21 -4.21 -22.03
N GLU A 281 10.35 -3.76 -22.96
CA GLU A 281 9.69 -2.45 -22.87
C GLU A 281 8.70 -2.42 -21.70
N GLU A 282 7.84 -3.44 -21.61
CA GLU A 282 6.89 -3.63 -20.52
C GLU A 282 7.60 -3.78 -19.15
N GLN A 283 8.79 -4.39 -19.11
CA GLN A 283 9.66 -4.39 -17.92
C GLN A 283 9.90 -2.98 -17.40
N THR A 284 10.28 -2.12 -18.33
CA THR A 284 10.77 -0.78 -18.04
C THR A 284 9.61 0.05 -17.53
N GLU A 285 8.43 -0.11 -18.14
CA GLU A 285 7.19 0.51 -17.67
C GLU A 285 6.79 0.02 -16.26
N LEU A 286 6.81 -1.29 -16.01
CA LEU A 286 6.47 -1.87 -14.71
C LEU A 286 7.45 -1.45 -13.60
N LEU A 287 8.76 -1.53 -13.85
CA LEU A 287 9.79 -1.08 -12.91
C LEU A 287 9.66 0.43 -12.63
N THR A 288 9.36 1.23 -13.65
CA THR A 288 9.13 2.67 -13.50
C THR A 288 7.91 2.93 -12.64
N ALA A 289 6.78 2.28 -12.95
CA ALA A 289 5.53 2.39 -12.21
C ALA A 289 5.70 2.04 -10.71
N VAL A 290 6.28 0.88 -10.41
CA VAL A 290 6.51 0.42 -9.02
C VAL A 290 7.39 1.41 -8.24
N ARG A 291 8.45 1.93 -8.86
CA ARG A 291 9.34 2.92 -8.21
C ARG A 291 8.63 4.24 -7.94
N HIS A 292 7.92 4.81 -8.92
CA HIS A 292 7.23 6.08 -8.74
C HIS A 292 6.14 5.97 -7.67
N LEU A 293 5.33 4.91 -7.70
CA LEU A 293 4.29 4.73 -6.69
C LEU A 293 4.88 4.53 -5.27
N HIS A 294 6.04 3.88 -5.15
CA HIS A 294 6.72 3.78 -3.86
C HIS A 294 7.28 5.12 -3.37
N GLN A 295 7.93 5.89 -4.23
CA GLN A 295 8.49 7.20 -3.91
C GLN A 295 7.44 8.19 -3.40
N GLU A 296 6.22 8.09 -3.92
CA GLU A 296 5.08 8.93 -3.53
C GLU A 296 4.33 8.42 -2.28
N GLY A 297 4.81 7.33 -1.68
CA GLY A 297 4.19 6.74 -0.50
C GLY A 297 2.85 6.03 -0.78
N ILE A 298 2.57 5.69 -2.05
CA ILE A 298 1.41 4.88 -2.42
C ILE A 298 1.69 3.41 -2.10
N LEU A 299 2.87 2.89 -2.46
CA LEU A 299 3.25 1.51 -2.18
C LEU A 299 4.10 1.41 -0.90
N PRO A 300 3.73 0.55 0.07
CA PRO A 300 4.57 0.27 1.23
C PRO A 300 5.81 -0.52 0.83
N ASP A 301 6.90 -0.37 1.59
CA ASP A 301 8.23 -0.95 1.30
C ASP A 301 8.19 -2.45 1.00
N ASN A 302 7.44 -3.24 1.78
CA ASN A 302 7.35 -4.68 1.59
C ASN A 302 6.69 -5.06 0.25
N LEU A 303 5.63 -4.36 -0.12
CA LEU A 303 4.93 -4.57 -1.40
C LEU A 303 5.81 -4.13 -2.57
N TYR A 304 6.46 -2.98 -2.44
CA TYR A 304 7.43 -2.47 -3.41
C TYR A 304 8.57 -3.47 -3.67
N GLN A 305 9.20 -4.00 -2.61
CA GLN A 305 10.30 -4.95 -2.71
C GLN A 305 9.85 -6.28 -3.34
N ALA A 306 8.67 -6.78 -2.95
CA ALA A 306 8.11 -7.99 -3.53
C ALA A 306 7.82 -7.81 -5.04
N GLN A 307 7.23 -6.69 -5.43
CA GLN A 307 6.94 -6.40 -6.84
C GLN A 307 8.22 -6.25 -7.66
N LEU A 308 9.25 -5.55 -7.16
CA LEU A 308 10.55 -5.47 -7.84
C LEU A 308 11.15 -6.84 -8.11
N ALA A 309 11.11 -7.73 -7.11
CA ALA A 309 11.64 -9.07 -7.27
C ALA A 309 10.83 -9.91 -8.26
N ILE A 310 9.49 -9.85 -8.20
CA ILE A 310 8.62 -10.55 -9.14
C ILE A 310 8.85 -10.06 -10.57
N ILE A 311 8.79 -8.75 -10.80
CA ILE A 311 9.06 -8.15 -12.12
C ILE A 311 10.44 -8.58 -12.61
N THR A 312 11.45 -8.60 -11.77
CA THR A 312 12.79 -8.96 -12.24
C THR A 312 12.95 -10.46 -12.53
N LEU A 313 12.35 -11.32 -11.70
CA LEU A 313 12.54 -12.77 -11.76
C LEU A 313 11.62 -13.46 -12.78
N ALA A 314 10.46 -12.89 -13.09
CA ALA A 314 9.48 -13.47 -14.03
C ALA A 314 9.82 -13.24 -15.52
N MET A 315 10.88 -12.49 -15.81
CA MET A 315 11.02 -11.80 -17.11
C MET A 315 12.00 -12.40 -18.11
N ASP A 316 12.60 -13.54 -17.81
CA ASP A 316 13.48 -14.19 -18.77
C ASP A 316 12.93 -15.55 -19.20
N LYS A 317 12.62 -15.67 -20.49
CA LYS A 317 12.13 -16.93 -21.12
C LYS A 317 13.13 -18.09 -20.94
N GLN A 318 14.40 -17.79 -20.66
CA GLN A 318 15.46 -18.79 -20.60
C GLN A 318 15.78 -19.29 -19.19
N SER A 319 15.27 -18.63 -18.15
CA SER A 319 15.59 -19.02 -16.78
C SER A 319 14.34 -19.56 -16.07
N PRO A 320 14.35 -20.80 -15.58
CA PRO A 320 13.24 -21.28 -14.77
C PRO A 320 13.02 -20.32 -13.60
N PRO A 321 11.76 -20.09 -13.18
CA PRO A 321 11.49 -19.35 -11.96
C PRO A 321 12.30 -20.02 -10.85
N VAL A 322 13.04 -19.21 -10.08
CA VAL A 322 13.77 -19.70 -8.91
C VAL A 322 12.74 -20.44 -8.07
N SER A 323 12.95 -21.72 -7.76
CA SER A 323 11.97 -22.56 -7.04
C SER A 323 11.40 -21.87 -5.78
N GLY A 324 12.25 -21.07 -5.12
CA GLY A 324 11.86 -20.23 -3.99
C GLY A 324 10.81 -19.16 -4.28
N LEU A 325 10.73 -18.61 -5.50
CA LEU A 325 9.72 -17.60 -5.87
C LEU A 325 8.34 -18.22 -5.96
N THR A 326 8.23 -19.37 -6.65
CA THR A 326 6.97 -20.12 -6.75
C THR A 326 6.45 -20.51 -5.38
N GLN A 327 7.34 -21.01 -4.50
CA GLN A 327 6.99 -21.35 -3.13
C GLN A 327 6.54 -20.12 -2.32
N ALA A 328 7.23 -18.99 -2.45
CA ALA A 328 6.86 -17.76 -1.75
C ALA A 328 5.51 -17.19 -2.23
N MET A 329 5.21 -17.29 -3.53
CA MET A 329 3.93 -16.88 -4.12
C MET A 329 2.74 -17.72 -3.65
N GLN A 330 2.97 -18.97 -3.26
CA GLN A 330 1.94 -19.88 -2.72
C GLN A 330 1.72 -19.73 -1.21
N SER A 331 2.50 -18.89 -0.53
CA SER A 331 2.34 -18.66 0.90
C SER A 331 1.05 -17.89 1.22
N GLU A 332 0.61 -17.95 2.48
CA GLU A 332 -0.54 -17.16 2.96
C GLU A 332 -0.30 -15.64 2.85
N ASN A 333 0.97 -15.22 2.88
CA ASN A 333 1.35 -13.81 2.70
C ASN A 333 2.52 -13.68 1.71
N PRO A 334 2.23 -13.71 0.39
CA PRO A 334 3.26 -13.66 -0.66
C PRO A 334 4.17 -12.43 -0.56
N VAL A 335 3.58 -11.26 -0.28
CA VAL A 335 4.33 -10.00 -0.13
C VAL A 335 5.42 -10.15 0.93
N GLN A 336 5.06 -10.63 2.12
CA GLN A 336 6.01 -10.78 3.21
C GLN A 336 7.01 -11.92 2.95
N SER A 337 6.54 -13.05 2.41
CA SER A 337 7.41 -14.21 2.12
C SER A 337 8.48 -13.86 1.08
N ILE A 338 8.16 -13.04 0.09
CA ILE A 338 9.12 -12.60 -0.93
C ILE A 338 10.05 -11.54 -0.35
N ALA A 339 9.52 -10.47 0.25
CA ALA A 339 10.32 -9.35 0.74
C ALA A 339 11.29 -9.70 1.88
N ALA A 340 11.04 -10.81 2.59
CA ALA A 340 11.92 -11.33 3.64
C ALA A 340 12.96 -12.35 3.12
N ASN A 341 12.82 -12.85 1.89
CA ASN A 341 13.72 -13.87 1.33
C ASN A 341 14.95 -13.22 0.70
N SER A 342 16.08 -13.25 1.41
CA SER A 342 17.35 -12.66 0.95
C SER A 342 17.85 -13.26 -0.36
N ASP A 343 17.62 -14.54 -0.60
CA ASP A 343 18.11 -15.24 -1.78
C ASP A 343 17.35 -14.80 -3.03
N LEU A 344 16.03 -14.61 -2.91
CA LEU A 344 15.21 -14.04 -3.97
C LEU A 344 15.58 -12.58 -4.26
N MET A 345 15.75 -11.76 -3.22
CA MET A 345 16.16 -10.35 -3.39
C MET A 345 17.54 -10.27 -4.05
N ASN A 346 18.49 -11.10 -3.62
CA ASN A 346 19.82 -11.14 -4.18
C ASN A 346 19.78 -11.63 -5.64
N ALA A 347 19.09 -12.73 -5.95
CA ALA A 347 18.97 -13.25 -7.31
C ALA A 347 18.35 -12.21 -8.26
N ALA A 348 17.30 -11.51 -7.83
CA ALA A 348 16.71 -10.41 -8.59
C ALA A 348 17.74 -9.29 -8.82
N ALA A 349 18.44 -8.85 -7.77
CA ALA A 349 19.48 -7.82 -7.89
C ALA A 349 20.61 -8.25 -8.84
N GLN A 350 21.06 -9.51 -8.79
CA GLN A 350 22.08 -10.04 -9.70
C GLN A 350 21.63 -9.93 -11.16
N ARG A 351 20.37 -10.28 -11.48
CA ARG A 351 19.83 -10.16 -12.85
C ARG A 351 19.81 -8.71 -13.35
N LEU A 352 19.37 -7.77 -12.51
CA LEU A 352 19.38 -6.35 -12.86
C LEU A 352 20.81 -5.83 -13.08
N ILE A 353 21.77 -6.30 -12.28
CA ILE A 353 23.18 -5.94 -12.42
C ILE A 353 23.74 -6.48 -13.73
N HIS A 354 23.48 -7.74 -14.09
CA HIS A 354 23.88 -8.30 -15.39
C HIS A 354 23.31 -7.47 -16.54
N SER A 355 22.01 -7.21 -16.51
CA SER A 355 21.37 -6.42 -17.57
C SER A 355 21.91 -4.99 -17.67
N ALA A 356 22.30 -4.38 -16.54
CA ALA A 356 22.95 -3.07 -16.52
C ALA A 356 24.42 -3.12 -16.99
N LEU A 357 25.13 -4.22 -16.74
CA LEU A 357 26.49 -4.46 -17.25
C LEU A 357 26.47 -4.65 -18.77
N ASP A 358 25.51 -5.40 -19.31
CA ASP A 358 25.34 -5.61 -20.75
C ASP A 358 25.12 -4.28 -21.47
N GLN A 359 24.18 -3.46 -20.97
CA GLN A 359 23.94 -2.11 -21.50
C GLN A 359 25.17 -1.20 -21.40
N ALA A 360 25.96 -1.32 -20.34
CA ALA A 360 27.19 -0.56 -20.19
C ALA A 360 28.28 -0.99 -21.20
N GLN A 361 28.27 -2.24 -21.64
CA GLN A 361 29.21 -2.76 -22.64
C GLN A 361 28.88 -2.29 -24.06
N GLU A 362 27.62 -2.01 -24.38
CA GLU A 362 27.22 -1.42 -25.66
C GLU A 362 27.92 -0.08 -25.97
N LEU A 363 28.39 0.62 -24.93
CA LEU A 363 29.20 1.84 -25.04
C LEU A 363 30.56 1.63 -25.74
N GLN A 364 30.98 0.38 -25.96
CA GLN A 364 32.18 0.05 -26.72
C GLN A 364 32.11 0.60 -28.16
N SER A 365 30.90 0.74 -28.70
CA SER A 365 30.63 1.30 -30.04
C SER A 365 30.68 2.84 -30.08
N SER A 366 30.73 3.54 -28.93
CA SER A 366 30.75 5.00 -28.85
C SER A 366 32.03 5.59 -29.46
N GLU A 367 31.95 6.78 -30.06
CA GLU A 367 33.13 7.52 -30.52
C GLU A 367 33.95 8.11 -29.36
N SER A 368 33.32 8.32 -28.19
CA SER A 368 33.98 8.83 -26.99
C SER A 368 34.93 7.79 -26.41
N SER A 369 36.22 8.15 -26.31
CA SER A 369 37.21 7.32 -25.59
C SER A 369 36.81 7.09 -24.12
N THR A 370 36.11 8.04 -23.51
CA THR A 370 35.62 7.90 -22.13
C THR A 370 34.57 6.80 -22.02
N ASP A 371 33.68 6.69 -23.00
CA ASP A 371 32.63 5.67 -23.03
C ASP A 371 33.18 4.28 -23.39
N LYS A 372 34.11 4.18 -24.35
CA LYS A 372 34.83 2.93 -24.61
C LYS A 372 35.51 2.40 -23.35
N ASN A 373 36.08 3.29 -22.54
CA ASN A 373 36.67 2.94 -21.27
C ASN A 373 35.64 2.49 -20.23
N LYS A 374 34.46 3.11 -20.17
CA LYS A 374 33.36 2.63 -19.31
C LYS A 374 32.93 1.22 -19.69
N ALA A 375 32.83 0.92 -20.99
CA ALA A 375 32.52 -0.42 -21.49
C ALA A 375 33.56 -1.47 -21.06
N LEU A 376 34.86 -1.17 -21.22
CA LEU A 376 35.95 -2.07 -20.77
C LEU A 376 35.90 -2.33 -19.26
N LEU A 377 35.58 -1.29 -18.47
CA LEU A 377 35.41 -1.43 -17.03
C LEU A 377 34.18 -2.26 -16.66
N ALA A 378 33.06 -2.08 -17.37
CA ALA A 378 31.87 -2.91 -17.20
C ALA A 378 32.15 -4.39 -17.49
N ALA A 379 32.83 -4.69 -18.60
CA ALA A 379 33.24 -6.06 -18.93
C ALA A 379 34.20 -6.68 -17.89
N SER A 380 35.08 -5.87 -17.29
CA SER A 380 35.93 -6.32 -16.18
C SER A 380 35.11 -6.60 -14.91
N LEU A 381 34.16 -5.72 -14.56
CA LEU A 381 33.27 -5.91 -13.42
C LEU A 381 32.42 -7.17 -13.57
N GLU A 382 31.88 -7.42 -14.77
CA GLU A 382 31.11 -8.63 -15.05
C GLU A 382 31.96 -9.90 -14.84
N ARG A 383 33.18 -9.94 -15.38
CA ARG A 383 34.08 -11.10 -15.19
C ARG A 383 34.38 -11.36 -13.71
N LYS A 384 34.63 -10.32 -12.92
CA LYS A 384 34.87 -10.44 -11.47
C LYS A 384 33.63 -10.90 -10.71
N PHE A 385 32.46 -10.40 -11.12
CA PHE A 385 31.19 -10.79 -10.54
C PHE A 385 30.87 -12.27 -10.81
N ASN A 386 31.09 -12.73 -12.05
CA ASN A 386 30.88 -14.11 -12.48
C ASN A 386 31.85 -15.10 -11.81
N ARG A 387 33.05 -14.62 -11.43
CA ARG A 387 34.04 -15.40 -10.66
C ARG A 387 33.82 -15.33 -9.14
N HIS A 388 32.76 -14.65 -8.68
CA HIS A 388 32.47 -14.41 -7.27
C HIS A 388 33.59 -13.66 -6.52
N GLU A 389 34.42 -12.90 -7.24
CA GLU A 389 35.46 -12.03 -6.64
C GLU A 389 34.85 -10.75 -6.04
N LEU A 390 33.62 -10.40 -6.43
CA LEU A 390 32.86 -9.26 -5.93
C LEU A 390 31.48 -9.71 -5.46
N THR A 391 31.04 -9.17 -4.33
CA THR A 391 29.66 -9.31 -3.87
C THR A 391 28.71 -8.50 -4.75
N THR A 392 27.42 -8.89 -4.78
CA THR A 392 26.36 -8.17 -5.51
C THR A 392 26.32 -6.67 -5.15
N GLU A 393 26.44 -6.34 -3.85
CA GLU A 393 26.51 -4.95 -3.37
C GLU A 393 27.76 -4.20 -3.90
N GLN A 394 28.93 -4.85 -3.91
CA GLN A 394 30.15 -4.24 -4.43
C GLN A 394 30.07 -4.01 -5.94
N THR A 395 29.52 -4.96 -6.70
CA THR A 395 29.37 -4.86 -8.15
C THR A 395 28.47 -3.70 -8.53
N VAL A 396 27.27 -3.59 -7.94
CA VAL A 396 26.33 -2.50 -8.29
C VAL A 396 26.89 -1.12 -7.93
N LYS A 397 27.57 -0.99 -6.78
CA LYS A 397 28.24 0.27 -6.40
C LYS A 397 29.36 0.62 -7.37
N SER A 398 30.14 -0.38 -7.80
CA SER A 398 31.24 -0.18 -8.75
C SER A 398 30.73 0.21 -10.13
N LEU A 399 29.65 -0.43 -10.60
CA LEU A 399 29.01 -0.10 -11.87
C LEU A 399 28.44 1.32 -11.85
N ALA A 400 27.65 1.67 -10.83
CA ALA A 400 27.11 3.01 -10.65
C ALA A 400 28.22 4.08 -10.63
N ARG A 401 29.33 3.77 -9.97
CA ARG A 401 30.51 4.62 -9.89
C ARG A 401 31.23 4.79 -11.24
N VAL A 402 31.30 3.74 -12.05
CA VAL A 402 31.89 3.78 -13.41
C VAL A 402 31.03 4.64 -14.33
N LEU A 403 29.73 4.40 -14.34
CA LEU A 403 28.80 5.07 -15.24
C LEU A 403 28.55 6.53 -14.88
N SER A 404 28.58 6.88 -13.59
CA SER A 404 28.48 8.27 -13.10
C SER A 404 29.72 9.14 -13.38
N ARG A 405 30.76 8.59 -14.03
CA ARG A 405 31.95 9.35 -14.41
C ARG A 405 31.60 10.38 -15.49
N ARG A 406 31.76 11.66 -15.14
CA ARG A 406 31.60 12.79 -16.07
C ARG A 406 32.73 12.85 -17.10
N GLU A 407 32.39 13.38 -18.27
CA GLU A 407 33.34 13.64 -19.35
C GLU A 407 33.93 15.06 -19.21
N GLY A 408 35.23 15.19 -19.45
CA GLY A 408 35.94 16.48 -19.44
C GLY A 408 36.87 16.69 -18.24
N TRP A 409 37.92 17.50 -18.46
CA TRP A 409 39.07 17.63 -17.55
C TRP A 409 38.75 18.29 -16.20
N PHE A 410 37.70 19.13 -16.15
CA PHE A 410 37.28 19.88 -14.96
C PHE A 410 35.94 19.41 -14.35
N LYS A 411 35.34 18.33 -14.87
CA LYS A 411 34.05 17.82 -14.38
C LYS A 411 34.27 16.70 -13.35
N TYR A 412 34.20 17.05 -12.07
CA TYR A 412 34.40 16.09 -10.96
C TYR A 412 33.07 15.51 -10.45
N ARG A 413 33.10 14.24 -10.01
CA ARG A 413 31.94 13.54 -9.41
C ARG A 413 31.43 14.15 -8.11
N ARG A 414 32.32 14.79 -7.34
CA ARG A 414 31.94 15.51 -6.11
C ARG A 414 30.94 16.65 -6.35
N TYR A 415 30.82 17.09 -7.61
CA TYR A 415 29.90 18.13 -8.05
C TYR A 415 28.63 17.58 -8.70
N LEU A 416 28.38 16.26 -8.63
CA LEU A 416 27.07 15.71 -8.99
C LEU A 416 26.04 16.17 -7.96
N GLU A 417 24.90 16.65 -8.46
CA GLU A 417 23.76 17.07 -7.65
C GLU A 417 23.25 15.91 -6.79
N LYS A 418 22.72 16.25 -5.61
CA LYS A 418 22.32 15.26 -4.60
C LYS A 418 21.11 14.44 -5.03
N ASP A 419 20.21 15.06 -5.79
CA ASP A 419 19.03 14.44 -6.40
C ASP A 419 19.36 13.63 -7.68
N GLY A 420 20.58 13.74 -8.19
CA GLY A 420 21.03 13.04 -9.40
C GLY A 420 20.43 13.61 -10.70
N SER A 421 19.95 14.85 -10.69
CA SER A 421 19.44 15.57 -11.86
C SER A 421 20.49 15.72 -12.97
N ASP A 422 21.77 15.80 -12.59
CA ASP A 422 22.90 16.14 -13.46
C ASP A 422 23.80 14.93 -13.79
N MET A 423 23.23 13.72 -13.65
CA MET A 423 23.90 12.45 -13.95
C MET A 423 24.25 12.33 -15.44
N PRO A 424 25.42 11.76 -15.79
CA PRO A 424 25.83 11.60 -17.17
C PRO A 424 24.99 10.54 -17.91
N GLU A 425 24.91 10.68 -19.23
CA GLU A 425 24.07 9.84 -20.10
C GLU A 425 24.30 8.32 -19.92
N PRO A 426 25.54 7.82 -19.80
CA PRO A 426 25.79 6.41 -19.54
C PRO A 426 25.20 5.87 -18.24
N TYR A 427 25.12 6.70 -17.19
CA TYR A 427 24.40 6.33 -15.97
C TYR A 427 22.89 6.33 -16.22
N ASN A 428 22.38 7.37 -16.89
CA ASN A 428 20.94 7.50 -17.17
C ASN A 428 20.39 6.34 -18.00
N ARG A 429 21.16 5.77 -18.93
CA ARG A 429 20.76 4.56 -19.69
C ARG A 429 20.45 3.35 -18.79
N GLY A 430 21.28 3.12 -17.77
CA GLY A 430 21.14 2.00 -16.83
C GLY A 430 20.42 2.36 -15.52
N LYS A 431 20.04 3.63 -15.33
CA LYS A 431 19.61 4.19 -14.04
C LYS A 431 18.51 3.37 -13.38
N LEU A 432 17.47 3.03 -14.13
CA LEU A 432 16.33 2.27 -13.63
C LEU A 432 16.77 0.93 -13.03
N LYS A 433 17.62 0.18 -13.74
CA LYS A 433 18.12 -1.15 -13.32
C LYS A 433 19.09 -1.06 -12.16
N ILE A 434 20.02 -0.10 -12.22
CA ILE A 434 21.02 0.12 -11.18
C ILE A 434 20.34 0.52 -9.86
N GLU A 435 19.38 1.42 -9.92
CA GLU A 435 18.66 1.85 -8.73
C GLU A 435 17.69 0.77 -8.23
N ALA A 436 17.04 0.00 -9.11
CA ALA A 436 16.21 -1.13 -8.67
C ALA A 436 17.05 -2.21 -7.97
N ALA A 437 18.25 -2.51 -8.48
CA ALA A 437 19.20 -3.41 -7.83
C ALA A 437 19.66 -2.86 -6.47
N ARG A 438 19.94 -1.56 -6.37
CA ARG A 438 20.26 -0.89 -5.11
C ARG A 438 19.14 -1.07 -4.09
N ASP A 439 17.90 -0.89 -4.52
CA ASP A 439 16.73 -0.93 -3.64
C ASP A 439 16.45 -2.36 -3.15
N LEU A 440 16.59 -3.38 -4.00
CA LEU A 440 16.52 -4.81 -3.61
C LEU A 440 17.60 -5.22 -2.60
N LEU A 441 18.81 -4.67 -2.75
CA LEU A 441 19.92 -4.88 -1.83
C LEU A 441 19.84 -4.01 -0.57
N LYS A 442 18.82 -3.15 -0.46
CA LYS A 442 18.60 -2.24 0.67
C LYS A 442 19.82 -1.35 0.96
N ILE A 443 20.52 -0.91 -0.08
CA ILE A 443 21.71 -0.05 0.08
C ILE A 443 21.26 1.36 0.51
N PRO A 444 21.63 1.82 1.72
CA PRO A 444 21.20 3.13 2.23
C PRO A 444 21.70 4.29 1.38
N ALA A 445 20.91 5.37 1.31
CA ALA A 445 21.26 6.58 0.55
C ALA A 445 22.66 7.14 0.87
N PRO A 446 23.11 7.22 2.15
CA PRO A 446 24.46 7.69 2.45
C PRO A 446 25.57 6.82 1.82
N LYS A 447 25.41 5.49 1.85
CA LYS A 447 26.37 4.56 1.24
C LYS A 447 26.33 4.64 -0.29
N TRP A 448 25.16 4.89 -0.86
CA TRP A 448 24.98 5.06 -2.29
C TRP A 448 25.60 6.37 -2.80
N ASP A 449 25.33 7.46 -2.11
CA ASP A 449 25.90 8.78 -2.37
C ASP A 449 27.43 8.76 -2.29
N GLN A 450 27.97 8.05 -1.30
CA GLN A 450 29.42 7.85 -1.19
C GLN A 450 29.98 7.11 -2.42
N ALA A 451 29.29 6.07 -2.92
CA ALA A 451 29.72 5.32 -4.09
C ALA A 451 29.77 6.21 -5.36
N LEU A 452 28.77 7.07 -5.53
CA LEU A 452 28.62 7.98 -6.66
C LEU A 452 29.59 9.18 -6.61
N ARG A 453 29.71 9.83 -5.44
CA ARG A 453 30.32 11.17 -5.32
C ARG A 453 31.69 11.20 -4.66
N CYS A 454 32.01 10.25 -3.76
CA CYS A 454 33.24 10.31 -2.98
C CYS A 454 34.44 9.69 -3.71
N GLY A 455 35.63 10.25 -3.44
CA GLY A 455 36.93 9.76 -3.90
C GLY A 455 37.65 8.88 -2.87
N GLU A 456 36.96 8.36 -1.85
CA GLU A 456 37.58 7.63 -0.74
C GLU A 456 36.98 6.23 -0.51
N ASP A 457 37.47 5.26 -1.27
CA ASP A 457 37.45 3.86 -0.89
C ASP A 457 38.86 3.32 -1.17
N LYS A 458 39.79 3.66 -0.27
CA LYS A 458 41.25 3.54 -0.45
C LYS A 458 41.80 2.10 -0.40
N GLY A 459 41.05 1.07 -0.80
CA GLY A 459 41.72 -0.24 -0.87
C GLY A 459 40.95 -1.50 -1.27
N LYS A 460 39.62 -1.49 -1.40
CA LYS A 460 38.88 -2.74 -1.70
C LYS A 460 37.95 -2.67 -2.90
N ASN A 461 37.74 -1.50 -3.47
CA ASN A 461 36.81 -1.31 -4.58
C ASN A 461 37.59 -1.25 -5.91
N PRO A 462 37.31 -2.13 -6.90
CA PRO A 462 38.04 -2.17 -8.17
C PRO A 462 38.06 -0.83 -8.89
N ALA A 463 36.98 -0.05 -8.81
CA ALA A 463 36.88 1.28 -9.43
C ALA A 463 37.80 2.35 -8.81
N TYR A 464 38.56 2.00 -7.76
CA TYR A 464 39.59 2.82 -7.11
C TYR A 464 41.01 2.37 -7.40
N GLN A 465 41.21 1.17 -7.95
CA GLN A 465 42.43 0.90 -8.69
C GLN A 465 42.36 1.86 -9.87
N THR A 466 43.24 2.85 -9.87
CA THR A 466 43.28 3.91 -10.89
C THR A 466 43.02 3.35 -12.29
N TYR A 467 42.34 4.12 -13.13
CA TYR A 467 42.13 3.81 -14.56
C TYR A 467 43.36 3.14 -15.22
N ASN A 468 44.56 3.55 -14.85
CA ASN A 468 45.84 2.97 -15.28
C ASN A 468 46.13 1.54 -14.76
N ASN A 469 45.73 1.18 -13.54
CA ASN A 469 45.89 -0.17 -12.98
C ASN A 469 44.85 -1.16 -13.53
N LEU A 470 43.62 -0.71 -13.79
CA LEU A 470 42.61 -1.54 -14.45
C LEU A 470 42.86 -1.68 -15.95
N LEU A 471 43.33 -0.64 -16.65
CA LEU A 471 43.81 -0.79 -18.02
C LEU A 471 44.99 -1.76 -18.08
N LYS A 472 45.93 -1.69 -17.11
CA LYS A 472 47.05 -2.63 -16.98
C LYS A 472 46.56 -4.07 -16.77
N LEU A 473 45.54 -4.29 -15.95
CA LEU A 473 44.95 -5.62 -15.73
C LEU A 473 44.20 -6.13 -16.96
N VAL A 474 43.38 -5.31 -17.63
CA VAL A 474 42.70 -5.69 -18.89
C VAL A 474 43.71 -5.97 -20.00
N THR A 475 44.75 -5.14 -20.13
CA THR A 475 45.85 -5.40 -21.10
C THR A 475 46.77 -6.54 -20.69
N GLN A 476 46.90 -6.90 -19.40
CA GLN A 476 47.61 -8.11 -18.96
C GLN A 476 46.78 -9.36 -19.25
N GLU A 477 45.48 -9.37 -18.93
CA GLU A 477 44.59 -10.50 -19.22
C GLU A 477 44.45 -10.75 -20.74
N ASP A 478 44.41 -9.69 -21.56
CA ASP A 478 44.44 -9.81 -23.03
C ASP A 478 45.81 -10.20 -23.60
N LYS A 479 46.91 -9.95 -22.88
CA LYS A 479 48.26 -10.44 -23.22
C LYS A 479 48.52 -11.88 -22.75
N GLU A 480 47.84 -12.33 -21.71
CA GLU A 480 47.94 -13.71 -21.21
C GLU A 480 47.16 -14.70 -22.08
N LYS A 481 46.07 -14.27 -22.75
CA LYS A 481 45.36 -15.08 -23.76
C LYS A 481 46.24 -15.60 -24.92
N PRO A 482 47.11 -14.79 -25.56
CA PRO A 482 48.04 -15.29 -26.58
C PRO A 482 49.27 -15.98 -25.99
N ALA A 483 49.67 -15.69 -24.75
CA ALA A 483 50.79 -16.36 -24.09
C ALA A 483 50.46 -17.80 -23.67
N SER A 484 49.24 -18.04 -23.15
CA SER A 484 48.72 -19.38 -22.85
C SER A 484 48.61 -20.25 -24.11
N ARG A 485 48.13 -19.69 -25.23
CA ARG A 485 48.06 -20.42 -26.52
C ARG A 485 49.43 -20.70 -27.16
N LYS A 486 50.45 -19.88 -26.89
CA LYS A 486 51.83 -20.18 -27.33
C LYS A 486 52.50 -21.21 -26.43
N ALA A 487 52.32 -21.13 -25.10
CA ALA A 487 52.89 -22.10 -24.16
C ALA A 487 52.35 -23.54 -24.36
N THR A 488 51.06 -23.71 -24.67
CA THR A 488 50.49 -25.04 -24.96
C THR A 488 50.89 -25.59 -26.33
N ARG A 489 51.36 -24.73 -27.26
CA ARG A 489 51.81 -25.16 -28.60
C ARG A 489 53.30 -25.51 -28.62
N THR A 490 54.10 -25.00 -27.69
CA THR A 490 55.54 -25.31 -27.58
C THR A 490 55.83 -26.58 -26.75
N THR A 491 54.90 -27.04 -25.90
CA THR A 491 55.05 -28.33 -25.17
C THR A 491 54.58 -29.56 -25.94
N LEU A 492 54.00 -29.40 -27.14
CA LEU A 492 53.47 -30.50 -27.97
C LEU A 492 54.36 -30.83 -29.18
N ALA A 493 55.50 -30.18 -29.34
CA ALA A 493 56.40 -30.41 -30.47
C ALA A 493 57.86 -30.45 -30.01
N GLU A 494 58.31 -31.60 -29.51
CA GLU A 494 59.57 -32.28 -29.91
C GLU A 494 59.79 -33.61 -29.14
N PRO A 495 60.61 -34.54 -29.66
CA PRO A 495 60.08 -35.79 -30.20
C PRO A 495 60.61 -37.04 -29.47
N THR A 496 59.85 -38.13 -29.51
CA THR A 496 60.42 -39.46 -29.26
C THR A 496 61.07 -39.98 -30.53
N ALA A 497 62.38 -40.18 -30.45
CA ALA A 497 63.21 -40.99 -31.33
C ALA A 497 62.76 -42.45 -31.35
#